data_AF-A0A955VR98-F1
#
_entry.id   AF-A0A955VR98-F1
#
_cell.length_a   1.000
_cell.length_b   1.000
_cell.length_c   1.000
_cell.angle_alpha   90.00
_cell.angle_beta   90.00
_cell.angle_gamma   90.00
#
_symmetry.space_group_name_H-M   'P 1'
#
loop_
_entity.id
_entity.type
_entity.pdbx_description
1 polymer ?
#
loop_
_entity_poly.entity_id
_entity_poly.type
_entity_poly.pdbx_seq_one_letter_code
_entity_poly.pdbx_strand_id
1 'polypeptide(L)'
;MRWLDFAALGVAADRLDAWAAVTDGVDRFCTSSRWALPAQRAFMPAAEPFITESDAGIIALMTVTLPDGRRVGVPLEASWGLASPFASDDPPALVAQLRQMLAADHAPESLYLSGVARSGPWFEEV
;
A
#
# COMPACT_ATOMS: atom_id res chain seq x y z
N MET A 1 -0.84 -15.59 0.20
CA MET A 1 -1.35 -14.22 0.40
C MET A 1 -2.33 -14.21 1.55
N ARG A 2 -2.17 -13.30 2.51
CA ARG A 2 -3.00 -13.12 3.70
C ARG A 2 -3.55 -11.68 3.71
N TRP A 3 -4.86 -11.52 3.86
CA TRP A 3 -5.49 -10.21 4.06
C TRP A 3 -5.27 -9.73 5.48
N LEU A 4 -5.02 -8.43 5.64
CA LEU A 4 -4.81 -7.78 6.93
C LEU A 4 -5.83 -6.66 7.11
N ASP A 5 -6.28 -6.45 8.34
CA ASP A 5 -6.84 -5.17 8.78
C ASP A 5 -5.73 -4.26 9.33
N PHE A 6 -6.08 -3.04 9.76
CA PHE A 6 -5.10 -2.11 10.31
C PHE A 6 -4.47 -2.59 11.64
N ALA A 7 -5.20 -3.37 12.45
CA ALA A 7 -4.68 -3.89 13.70
C ALA A 7 -3.65 -5.01 13.44
N ALA A 8 -3.96 -5.91 12.51
CA ALA A 8 -3.07 -6.97 12.05
C ALA A 8 -1.83 -6.39 11.35
N LEU A 9 -1.98 -5.31 10.57
CA LEU A 9 -0.83 -4.58 10.03
C LEU A 9 0.00 -3.93 11.15
N GLY A 10 -0.64 -3.40 12.19
CA GLY A 10 0.04 -2.89 13.39
C GLY A 10 0.85 -3.96 14.12
N VAL A 11 0.35 -5.20 14.20
CA VAL A 11 1.11 -6.35 14.72
C VAL A 11 2.26 -6.73 13.78
N ALA A 12 2.07 -6.58 12.47
CA ALA A 12 3.10 -6.83 11.45
C ALA A 12 4.03 -5.63 11.18
N ALA A 13 3.99 -4.58 12.02
CA ALA A 13 4.69 -3.31 11.78
C ALA A 13 6.20 -3.48 11.54
N ASP A 14 6.87 -4.30 12.35
CA ASP A 14 8.31 -4.55 12.20
C ASP A 14 8.65 -5.19 10.83
N ARG A 15 7.74 -6.02 10.31
CA ARG A 15 7.91 -6.64 8.99
C ARG A 15 7.60 -5.68 7.85
N LEU A 16 6.60 -4.81 7.99
CA LEU A 16 6.40 -3.69 7.06
C LEU A 16 7.65 -2.81 7.00
N ASP A 17 8.22 -2.46 8.15
CA ASP A 17 9.41 -1.62 8.22
C ASP A 17 10.64 -2.33 7.63
N ALA A 18 10.80 -3.63 7.86
CA ALA A 18 11.85 -4.42 7.24
C ALA A 18 11.74 -4.46 5.71
N TRP A 19 10.52 -4.65 5.18
CA TRP A 19 10.29 -4.61 3.74
C TRP A 19 10.53 -3.22 3.17
N ALA A 20 9.99 -2.17 3.80
CA ALA A 20 10.19 -0.79 3.36
C ALA A 20 11.69 -0.41 3.32
N ALA A 21 12.50 -0.94 4.24
CA ALA A 21 13.94 -0.69 4.27
C ALA A 21 14.69 -1.24 3.04
N VAL A 22 14.24 -2.38 2.50
CA VAL A 22 14.85 -3.04 1.33
C VAL A 22 14.16 -2.69 0.01
N THR A 23 13.02 -1.99 0.06
CA THR A 23 12.27 -1.61 -1.13
C THR A 23 13.00 -0.51 -1.88
N ASP A 24 13.29 -0.75 -3.16
CA ASP A 24 13.96 0.22 -4.01
C ASP A 24 12.98 1.28 -4.56
N GLY A 25 13.48 2.51 -4.66
CA GLY A 25 12.74 3.63 -5.28
C GLY A 25 11.55 4.17 -4.49
N VAL A 26 11.47 3.92 -3.17
CA VAL A 26 10.42 4.45 -2.29
C VAL A 26 10.99 5.29 -1.14
N ASP A 27 10.21 6.22 -0.61
CA ASP A 27 10.57 6.92 0.64
C ASP A 27 10.34 5.98 1.83
N ARG A 28 11.44 5.56 2.47
CA ARG A 28 11.41 4.61 3.59
C ARG A 28 10.69 5.16 4.82
N PHE A 29 10.83 6.46 5.09
CA PHE A 29 10.21 7.07 6.26
C PHE A 29 8.70 7.14 6.07
N CYS A 30 8.24 7.67 4.93
CA CYS A 30 6.83 7.80 4.62
C CYS A 30 6.13 6.44 4.43
N THR A 31 6.86 5.41 4.00
CA THR A 31 6.32 4.04 3.82
C THR A 31 6.34 3.23 5.13
N SER A 32 7.08 3.67 6.15
CA SER A 32 7.18 2.96 7.43
C SER A 32 5.86 2.96 8.21
N SER A 33 5.67 1.92 9.02
CA SER A 33 4.58 1.77 9.98
C SER A 33 4.46 2.96 10.95
N ARG A 34 5.60 3.57 11.29
CA ARG A 34 5.69 4.72 12.22
C ARG A 34 5.11 6.01 11.64
N TRP A 35 5.05 6.14 10.31
CA TRP A 35 4.39 7.25 9.63
C TRP A 35 2.99 6.86 9.15
N ALA A 36 2.91 5.78 8.38
CA ALA A 36 1.72 5.37 7.65
C ALA A 36 0.53 5.06 8.58
N LEU A 37 0.73 4.30 9.66
CA LEU A 37 -0.37 3.90 10.54
C LEU A 37 -0.91 5.07 11.38
N PRO A 38 -0.09 5.92 12.03
CA PRO A 38 -0.61 7.12 12.69
C PRO A 38 -1.30 8.08 11.71
N ALA A 39 -0.76 8.28 10.52
CA ALA A 39 -1.35 9.17 9.53
C ALA A 39 -2.71 8.66 9.05
N GLN A 40 -2.83 7.37 8.74
CA GLN A 40 -4.12 6.75 8.41
C GLN A 40 -5.15 6.99 9.53
N ARG A 41 -4.78 6.74 10.80
CA ARG A 41 -5.70 6.93 11.94
C ARG A 41 -6.11 8.39 12.13
N ALA A 42 -5.20 9.33 11.87
CA ALA A 42 -5.44 10.76 12.07
C ALA A 42 -6.32 11.35 10.95
N PHE A 43 -6.04 10.98 9.70
CA PHE A 43 -6.66 11.62 8.54
C PHE A 43 -7.82 10.83 7.94
N MET A 44 -7.81 9.50 8.04
CA MET A 44 -8.78 8.61 7.39
C MET A 44 -9.25 7.48 8.32
N PRO A 45 -9.77 7.78 9.53
CA PRO A 45 -10.15 6.77 10.51
C PRO A 45 -11.30 5.86 10.06
N ALA A 46 -12.09 6.28 9.06
CA ALA A 46 -13.22 5.53 8.51
C ALA A 46 -12.89 4.78 7.22
N ALA A 47 -11.64 4.81 6.74
CA ALA A 47 -11.23 4.07 5.55
C ALA A 47 -11.26 2.55 5.81
N GLU A 48 -11.46 1.76 4.76
CA GLU A 48 -11.44 0.30 4.84
C GLU A 48 -10.02 -0.23 4.52
N PRO A 49 -9.52 -1.26 5.21
CA PRO A 49 -8.24 -1.83 4.86
C PRO A 49 -8.30 -2.55 3.50
N PHE A 50 -7.29 -2.33 2.67
CA PHE A 50 -7.07 -3.11 1.44
C PHE A 50 -5.61 -3.58 1.43
N ILE A 51 -5.29 -4.38 2.44
CA ILE A 51 -3.91 -4.71 2.81
C ILE A 51 -3.70 -6.20 2.65
N THR A 52 -2.62 -6.58 1.98
CA THR A 52 -2.20 -7.98 1.92
C THR A 52 -0.73 -8.16 2.18
N GLU A 53 -0.41 -9.39 2.55
CA GLU A 53 0.93 -9.84 2.85
C GLU A 53 1.18 -11.21 2.23
N SER A 54 2.37 -11.40 1.68
CA SER A 54 2.87 -12.70 1.23
C SER A 54 4.39 -12.77 1.36
N ASP A 55 4.98 -13.83 0.83
CA ASP A 55 6.44 -13.97 0.73
C ASP A 55 7.05 -12.93 -0.23
N ALA A 56 6.26 -12.39 -1.16
CA ALA A 56 6.69 -11.32 -2.06
C ALA A 56 6.69 -9.93 -1.41
N GLY A 57 6.17 -9.77 -0.19
CA GLY A 57 6.12 -8.49 0.51
C GLY A 57 4.73 -8.09 1.00
N ILE A 58 4.56 -6.78 1.24
CA ILE A 58 3.32 -6.17 1.75
C ILE A 58 2.82 -5.12 0.76
N ILE A 59 1.52 -5.17 0.49
CA ILE A 59 0.76 -4.11 -0.18
C ILE A 59 -0.13 -3.46 0.87
N ALA A 60 0.15 -2.20 1.22
CA ALA A 60 -0.55 -1.44 2.25
C ALA A 60 -1.37 -0.30 1.63
N LEU A 61 -2.56 -0.64 1.15
CA LEU A 61 -3.57 0.32 0.69
C LEU A 61 -4.72 0.40 1.69
N MET A 62 -5.47 1.48 1.62
CA MET A 62 -6.81 1.60 2.19
C MET A 62 -7.79 2.00 1.08
N THR A 63 -9.05 1.65 1.24
CA THR A 63 -10.11 2.08 0.33
C THR A 63 -10.85 3.26 0.95
N VAL A 64 -11.02 4.31 0.15
CA VAL A 64 -11.83 5.49 0.48
C VAL A 64 -12.97 5.63 -0.53
N THR A 65 -14.12 6.10 -0.06
CA THR A 65 -15.27 6.40 -0.93
C THR A 65 -15.29 7.90 -1.24
N LEU A 66 -15.25 8.23 -2.53
CA LEU A 66 -15.34 9.61 -3.00
C LEU A 66 -16.78 10.15 -2.87
N PRO A 67 -16.98 11.49 -2.92
CA PRO A 67 -18.32 12.08 -2.84
C PRO A 67 -19.31 11.59 -3.91
N ASP A 68 -18.80 11.10 -5.04
CA ASP A 68 -19.60 10.52 -6.14
C ASP A 68 -19.90 9.02 -5.96
N GLY A 69 -19.48 8.43 -4.84
CA GLY A 69 -19.69 7.02 -4.50
C GLY A 69 -18.60 6.07 -4.99
N ARG A 70 -17.64 6.52 -5.81
CA ARG A 70 -16.57 5.64 -6.30
C ARG A 70 -15.62 5.21 -5.18
N ARG A 71 -15.20 3.95 -5.21
CA ARG A 71 -14.21 3.40 -4.27
C ARG A 71 -12.81 3.48 -4.87
N VAL A 72 -11.88 4.13 -4.17
CA VAL A 72 -10.49 4.32 -4.62
C VAL A 72 -9.53 3.73 -3.59
N GLY A 73 -8.60 2.90 -4.06
CA GLY A 73 -7.48 2.42 -3.27
C GLY A 73 -6.38 3.48 -3.22
N VAL A 74 -5.96 3.86 -2.02
CA VAL A 74 -4.94 4.89 -1.77
C VAL A 74 -3.92 4.35 -0.76
N PRO A 75 -2.66 4.84 -0.73
CA PRO A 75 -1.71 4.48 0.32
C PRO A 75 -2.23 4.96 1.67
N LEU A 76 -1.74 4.35 2.75
CA LEU A 76 -2.14 4.70 4.12
C LEU A 76 -1.85 6.17 4.49
N GLU A 77 -0.95 6.83 3.75
CA GLU A 77 -0.76 8.27 3.78
C GLU A 77 -0.56 8.80 2.34
N ALA A 78 -1.39 9.73 1.90
CA ALA A 78 -1.41 10.19 0.51
C ALA A 78 -1.30 11.72 0.37
N SER A 79 -1.32 12.47 1.48
CA SER A 79 -1.44 13.93 1.50
C SER A 79 -0.22 14.62 0.91
N TRP A 80 0.96 14.02 1.09
CA TRP A 80 2.24 14.52 0.57
C TRP A 80 2.73 13.78 -0.66
N GLY A 81 2.06 12.69 -1.04
CA GLY A 81 2.42 11.88 -2.20
C GLY A 81 3.73 11.09 -2.07
N LEU A 82 4.28 10.94 -0.86
CA LEU A 82 5.58 10.30 -0.62
C LEU A 82 5.47 8.84 -0.16
N ALA A 83 4.39 8.44 0.51
CA ALA A 83 4.26 7.06 0.95
C ALA A 83 3.94 6.15 -0.24
N SER A 84 4.72 5.07 -0.36
CA SER A 84 4.45 3.98 -1.29
C SER A 84 3.50 2.98 -0.64
N PRO A 85 2.53 2.41 -1.38
CA PRO A 85 1.77 1.27 -0.88
C PRO A 85 2.54 -0.05 -0.98
N PHE A 86 3.70 -0.06 -1.64
CA PHE A 86 4.47 -1.26 -1.95
C PHE A 86 5.71 -1.36 -1.07
N ALA A 87 5.86 -2.51 -0.41
CA ALA A 87 7.03 -2.86 0.38
C ALA A 87 7.49 -4.28 -0.01
N SER A 88 8.57 -4.38 -0.79
CA SER A 88 9.09 -5.63 -1.38
C SER A 88 10.49 -5.44 -1.97
N ASP A 89 11.29 -6.51 -2.02
CA ASP A 89 12.53 -6.61 -2.81
C ASP A 89 12.34 -7.28 -4.19
N ASP A 90 11.12 -7.75 -4.49
CA ASP A 90 10.71 -8.37 -5.77
C ASP A 90 9.45 -7.66 -6.33
N PRO A 91 9.62 -6.49 -6.99
CA PRO A 91 8.52 -5.72 -7.56
C PRO A 91 7.63 -6.52 -8.54
N PRO A 92 8.16 -7.33 -9.47
CA PRO A 92 7.32 -8.17 -10.34
C PRO A 92 6.42 -9.14 -9.57
N ALA A 93 6.93 -9.82 -8.55
CA ALA A 93 6.12 -10.73 -7.74
C ALA A 93 5.04 -9.96 -6.96
N LEU A 94 5.37 -8.79 -6.40
CA LEU A 94 4.40 -7.95 -5.69
C LEU A 94 3.32 -7.39 -6.64
N VAL A 95 3.66 -7.03 -7.89
CA VAL A 95 2.69 -6.62 -8.92
C VAL A 95 1.77 -7.78 -9.29
N ALA A 96 2.28 -9.01 -9.38
CA ALA A 96 1.44 -10.19 -9.59
C ALA A 96 0.46 -10.41 -8.42
N GLN A 97 0.89 -10.16 -7.18
CA GLN A 97 0.01 -10.15 -6.00
C GLN A 97 -1.05 -9.04 -6.09
N LEU A 98 -0.68 -7.83 -6.51
CA LEU A 98 -1.64 -6.73 -6.72
C LEU A 98 -2.73 -7.11 -7.72
N ARG A 99 -2.37 -7.78 -8.82
CA ARG A 99 -3.36 -8.28 -9.80
C ARG A 99 -4.35 -9.26 -9.17
N GLN A 100 -3.90 -10.11 -8.26
CA GLN A 100 -4.79 -11.02 -7.51
C GLN A 100 -5.71 -10.25 -6.57
N MET A 101 -5.21 -9.21 -5.89
CA MET A 101 -6.03 -8.34 -5.04
C MET A 101 -7.12 -7.63 -5.85
N LEU A 102 -6.78 -7.12 -7.04
CA LEU A 102 -7.70 -6.40 -7.92
C LEU A 102 -8.78 -7.29 -8.54
N ALA A 103 -8.61 -8.61 -8.51
CA ALA A 103 -9.63 -9.56 -8.94
C ALA A 103 -10.62 -9.93 -7.82
N ALA A 104 -10.43 -9.44 -6.59
CA ALA A 104 -11.33 -9.72 -5.48
C ALA A 104 -12.64 -8.90 -5.57
N ASP A 105 -13.75 -9.47 -5.11
CA ASP A 105 -15.09 -8.84 -5.18
C ASP A 105 -15.16 -7.47 -4.49
N HIS A 106 -14.27 -7.21 -3.52
CA HIS A 106 -14.23 -5.97 -2.74
C HIS A 106 -13.12 -5.01 -3.20
N ALA A 107 -12.48 -5.26 -4.36
CA ALA A 107 -11.46 -4.39 -4.90
C ALA A 107 -12.01 -2.97 -5.17
N PRO A 108 -11.19 -1.93 -4.99
CA PRO A 108 -11.56 -0.58 -5.40
C PRO A 108 -11.64 -0.47 -6.93
N GLU A 109 -12.43 0.48 -7.42
CA GLU A 109 -12.63 0.72 -8.85
C GLU A 109 -11.41 1.37 -9.52
N SER A 110 -10.60 2.09 -8.74
CA SER A 110 -9.35 2.67 -9.20
C SER A 110 -8.31 2.74 -8.09
N LEU A 111 -7.05 2.91 -8.48
CA LEU A 111 -5.94 3.08 -7.56
C LEU A 111 -5.32 4.46 -7.78
N TYR A 112 -5.05 5.17 -6.69
CA TYR A 112 -4.11 6.28 -6.65
C TYR A 112 -2.83 5.76 -6.00
N LEU A 113 -1.73 5.72 -6.75
CA LEU A 113 -0.46 5.17 -6.28
C LEU A 113 0.57 6.30 -6.20
N SER A 114 0.86 6.76 -4.99
CA SER A 114 1.93 7.74 -4.72
C SER A 114 3.19 7.08 -4.18
N GLY A 115 4.28 7.84 -4.02
CA GLY A 115 5.54 7.32 -3.48
C GLY A 115 6.27 6.31 -4.35
N VAL A 116 5.83 6.12 -5.60
CA VAL A 116 6.44 5.21 -6.58
C VAL A 116 7.09 6.04 -7.69
N ALA A 117 8.43 6.02 -7.78
CA ALA A 117 9.15 6.73 -8.82
C ALA A 117 8.90 6.10 -10.20
N ARG A 118 8.58 6.91 -11.22
CA ARG A 118 8.37 6.43 -12.60
C ARG A 118 9.61 5.74 -13.19
N SER A 119 10.80 6.16 -12.79
CA SER A 119 12.07 5.54 -13.16
C SER A 119 12.44 4.32 -12.30
N GLY A 120 11.59 3.95 -11.35
CA GLY A 120 11.81 2.81 -10.45
C GLY A 120 11.36 1.48 -11.04
N PRO A 121 11.60 0.37 -10.34
CA PRO A 121 11.36 -0.99 -10.84
C PRO A 121 9.87 -1.39 -10.93
N TRP A 122 8.97 -0.43 -10.72
CA TRP A 122 7.51 -0.61 -10.67
C TRP A 122 6.83 -0.35 -12.02
N PHE A 123 7.57 0.20 -12.97
CA PHE A 123 7.08 0.57 -14.30
C PHE A 123 7.92 -0.13 -15.38
N GLU A 124 7.24 -0.64 -16.40
CA GLU A 124 7.88 -1.07 -17.64
C GLU A 124 8.01 0.13 -18.57
N GLU A 125 9.11 0.23 -19.33
CA GLU A 125 9.19 1.16 -20.45
C GLU A 125 8.21 0.71 -21.54
N VAL A 126 7.34 1.62 -21.97
CA VAL A 126 6.32 1.41 -23.02
C VAL A 126 6.79 2.00 -24.33
#